data_AF-A0A3B9FZN8-F1
#
_entry.id   AF-A0A3B9FZN8-F1
#
_cell.length_a   1.000
_cell.length_b   1.000
_cell.length_c   1.000
_cell.angle_alpha   90.00
_cell.angle_beta   90.00
_cell.angle_gamma   90.00
#
_symmetry.space_group_name_H-M   'P 1'
#
loop_
_entity.id
_entity.type
_entity.pdbx_description
1 polymer ?
#
loop_
_entity_poly.entity_id
_entity_poly.type
_entity_poly.pdbx_seq_one_letter_code
_entity_poly.pdbx_strand_id
1 'polypeptide(L)'
;MSEPDLNIKPKQSTETEMKVVDNSKKKKGRFTLFVILAALLVVACAAGYFVIQDKKKTINLEDYVMMPSYTGLNGEASIEKIELDQTTLEKKVHEILGEDEYVDIYDLVSRISLGYNQNLDSLSNNDEITVTLNYDKSALKNAFKINFTGTEKVFVVAGLLDYVDMDPFEDLSILFEGTAPLAKVSKFVSDNPIFSYGKFYALKVNGKDANDALMDIGDVLTIELSDDGVKAMKDRGFVPSNMSVSYTLSKTDVNWYLTSASELQEATFEKLKAQGKDECIANFAKKNLNYEPEYVKAYVLIPKDDKWGRNCVSHLVLVYKYEVPAETDEPAETDEEAAETEPAEVLTETRYIAIETPAVVNLKLADAEQKTPEQTYTPDFSGSYYYDDPDALYTDRIQKNVADYTYEEIQ
;
A
#
# COMPACT_ATOMS: atom_id res chain seq x y z
N MET A 1 -3.23 13.60 125.95
CA MET A 1 -1.80 14.00 125.83
C MET A 1 -1.65 14.62 124.45
N SER A 2 -1.21 15.88 124.36
CA SER A 2 -0.86 16.62 123.12
C SER A 2 -1.83 16.60 121.90
N GLU A 3 -2.51 17.74 121.68
CA GLU A 3 -3.01 18.25 120.37
C GLU A 3 -1.88 19.08 119.66
N PRO A 4 -2.11 19.97 118.64
CA PRO A 4 -3.25 20.23 117.71
C PRO A 4 -2.78 20.25 116.22
N ASP A 5 -3.42 20.79 115.16
CA ASP A 5 -4.76 21.38 114.82
C ASP A 5 -5.14 20.78 113.41
N LEU A 6 -5.92 21.28 112.42
CA LEU A 6 -6.71 22.47 112.04
C LEU A 6 -8.12 21.99 111.55
N ASN A 7 -9.21 22.78 111.35
CA ASN A 7 -9.42 24.14 110.83
C ASN A 7 -9.03 24.27 109.31
N ILE A 8 -9.64 25.07 108.42
CA ILE A 8 -10.78 26.03 108.37
C ILE A 8 -11.61 25.58 107.12
N LYS A 9 -12.92 25.26 107.13
CA LYS A 9 -14.16 26.10 107.25
C LYS A 9 -14.33 27.15 106.11
N PRO A 10 -15.51 27.77 105.86
CA PRO A 10 -16.92 27.51 106.27
C PRO A 10 -17.78 26.95 105.08
N LYS A 11 -19.10 26.66 105.06
CA LYS A 11 -20.30 26.69 105.97
C LYS A 11 -21.09 28.01 106.19
N GLN A 12 -22.17 28.30 105.42
CA GLN A 12 -23.44 29.01 105.80
C GLN A 12 -24.36 29.24 104.54
N SER A 13 -25.70 29.47 104.58
CA SER A 13 -26.81 29.04 105.48
C SER A 13 -28.21 29.58 105.02
N THR A 14 -29.29 28.78 105.15
CA THR A 14 -30.73 29.16 105.43
C THR A 14 -31.50 30.11 104.46
N GLU A 15 -32.85 30.22 104.29
CA GLU A 15 -34.13 29.49 104.60
C GLU A 15 -35.27 30.16 103.71
N THR A 16 -36.62 30.09 103.81
CA THR A 16 -37.65 29.59 104.77
C THR A 16 -39.05 29.34 104.10
N GLU A 17 -39.86 28.42 104.67
CA GLU A 17 -41.36 28.38 104.77
C GLU A 17 -42.37 28.20 103.60
N MET A 18 -43.69 28.13 103.95
CA MET A 18 -44.78 27.33 103.31
C MET A 18 -46.00 28.10 102.76
N LYS A 19 -46.84 27.44 101.92
CA LYS A 19 -48.33 27.35 102.08
C LYS A 19 -49.02 26.32 101.16
N VAL A 20 -50.31 26.03 101.43
CA VAL A 20 -51.16 25.01 100.75
C VAL A 20 -52.54 25.59 100.37
N VAL A 21 -53.05 25.30 99.16
CA VAL A 21 -54.44 25.54 98.68
C VAL A 21 -54.85 24.45 97.66
N ASP A 22 -56.14 24.21 97.44
CA ASP A 22 -56.74 23.11 96.65
C ASP A 22 -57.53 23.58 95.38
N ASN A 23 -57.92 22.61 94.53
CA ASN A 23 -59.21 22.50 93.80
C ASN A 23 -59.25 22.58 92.24
N SER A 24 -59.51 21.40 91.64
CA SER A 24 -60.14 21.01 90.34
C SER A 24 -59.95 21.77 88.99
N LYS A 25 -59.73 20.99 87.90
CA LYS A 25 -60.42 21.11 86.57
C LYS A 25 -60.10 19.99 85.53
N LYS A 26 -61.15 19.58 84.78
CA LYS A 26 -61.23 18.90 83.45
C LYS A 26 -60.11 17.93 82.98
N LYS A 27 -60.39 16.61 82.99
CA LYS A 27 -59.76 15.60 82.09
C LYS A 27 -60.61 15.36 80.83
N LYS A 28 -60.22 15.88 79.65
CA LYS A 28 -60.74 15.41 78.34
C LYS A 28 -59.76 15.47 77.14
N GLY A 29 -58.67 16.24 77.19
CA GLY A 29 -57.81 16.48 76.01
C GLY A 29 -56.74 15.44 75.66
N ARG A 30 -56.43 14.47 76.54
CA ARG A 30 -55.29 13.55 76.32
C ARG A 30 -55.63 12.33 75.44
N PHE A 31 -56.85 11.80 75.52
CA PHE A 31 -57.21 10.56 74.82
C PHE A 31 -57.35 10.75 73.30
N THR A 32 -57.99 11.84 72.87
CA THR A 32 -58.06 12.22 71.44
C THR A 32 -56.69 12.51 70.84
N LEU A 33 -55.77 13.13 71.59
CA LEU A 33 -54.41 13.38 71.12
C LEU A 33 -53.65 12.06 70.84
N PHE A 34 -53.76 11.07 71.73
CA PHE A 34 -53.15 9.75 71.51
C PHE A 34 -53.76 9.00 70.32
N VAL A 35 -55.08 9.08 70.10
CA VAL A 35 -55.74 8.47 68.94
C VAL A 35 -55.26 9.11 67.63
N ILE A 36 -55.13 10.43 67.57
CA ILE A 36 -54.60 11.14 66.38
C ILE A 36 -53.14 10.76 66.13
N LEU A 37 -52.30 10.70 67.18
CA LEU A 37 -50.90 10.30 67.04
C LEU A 37 -50.77 8.85 66.55
N ALA A 38 -51.57 7.93 67.08
CA ALA A 38 -51.59 6.53 66.66
C ALA A 38 -52.07 6.38 65.21
N ALA A 39 -53.10 7.13 64.80
CA ALA A 39 -53.59 7.12 63.41
C ALA A 39 -52.51 7.63 62.43
N LEU A 40 -51.81 8.73 62.76
CA LEU A 40 -50.68 9.23 61.98
C LEU A 40 -49.53 8.23 61.90
N LEU A 41 -49.23 7.52 62.99
CA LEU A 41 -48.16 6.51 63.03
C LEU A 41 -48.55 5.27 62.20
N VAL A 42 -49.81 4.82 62.25
CA VAL A 42 -50.33 3.75 61.37
C VAL A 42 -50.28 4.17 59.90
N VAL A 43 -50.65 5.41 59.56
CA VAL A 43 -50.55 5.93 58.18
C VAL A 43 -49.08 6.02 57.73
N ALA A 44 -48.16 6.45 58.60
CA ALA A 44 -46.73 6.50 58.30
C ALA A 44 -46.11 5.09 58.12
N CYS A 45 -46.49 4.11 58.96
CA CYS A 45 -46.08 2.72 58.81
C CYS A 45 -46.70 2.06 57.57
N ALA A 46 -47.96 2.36 57.23
CA ALA A 46 -48.58 1.90 55.99
C ALA A 46 -47.89 2.49 54.76
N ALA A 47 -47.65 3.80 54.74
CA ALA A 47 -46.90 4.46 53.67
C ALA A 47 -45.47 3.89 53.54
N GLY A 48 -44.77 3.68 54.66
CA GLY A 48 -43.46 3.03 54.67
C GLY A 48 -43.50 1.60 54.13
N TYR A 49 -44.50 0.80 54.52
CA TYR A 49 -44.71 -0.55 54.00
C TYR A 49 -45.03 -0.55 52.50
N PHE A 50 -45.89 0.35 52.02
CA PHE A 50 -46.16 0.51 50.59
C PHE A 50 -44.91 0.93 49.83
N VAL A 51 -44.09 1.87 50.33
CA VAL A 51 -42.81 2.26 49.72
C VAL A 51 -41.80 1.09 49.69
N ILE A 52 -41.77 0.25 50.73
CA ILE A 52 -40.93 -0.96 50.76
C ILE A 52 -41.42 -2.01 49.74
N GLN A 53 -42.74 -2.18 49.58
CA GLN A 53 -43.31 -3.09 48.57
C GLN A 53 -43.12 -2.56 47.14
N ASP A 54 -43.31 -1.26 46.89
CA ASP A 54 -43.08 -0.64 45.58
C ASP A 54 -41.60 -0.79 45.18
N LYS A 55 -40.65 -0.62 46.13
CA LYS A 55 -39.21 -0.90 45.92
C LYS A 55 -38.87 -2.36 45.66
N LYS A 56 -39.65 -3.31 46.18
CA LYS A 56 -39.49 -4.75 45.85
C LYS A 56 -40.04 -5.07 44.46
N LYS A 57 -41.03 -4.32 43.99
CA LYS A 57 -41.57 -4.39 42.63
C LYS A 57 -40.86 -3.40 41.69
N THR A 58 -39.53 -3.41 41.66
CA THR A 58 -38.72 -2.57 40.75
C THR A 58 -37.79 -3.43 39.90
N ILE A 59 -37.77 -3.17 38.59
CA ILE A 59 -36.83 -3.76 37.62
C ILE A 59 -36.06 -2.64 36.93
N ASN A 60 -34.73 -2.73 36.88
CA ASN A 60 -33.89 -1.85 36.07
C ASN A 60 -33.69 -2.45 34.68
N LEU A 61 -34.25 -1.86 33.63
CA LEU A 61 -34.23 -2.44 32.28
C LEU A 61 -32.81 -2.47 31.66
N GLU A 62 -31.90 -1.62 32.14
CA GLU A 62 -30.48 -1.60 31.74
C GLU A 62 -29.73 -2.89 32.10
N ASP A 63 -30.22 -3.64 33.10
CA ASP A 63 -29.64 -4.94 33.50
C ASP A 63 -29.96 -6.06 32.49
N TYR A 64 -30.91 -5.82 31.57
CA TYR A 64 -31.42 -6.80 30.61
C TYR A 64 -31.07 -6.45 29.15
N VAL A 65 -30.41 -5.31 28.88
CA VAL A 65 -29.87 -5.02 27.54
C VAL A 65 -28.72 -5.99 27.28
N MET A 66 -28.88 -6.85 26.27
CA MET A 66 -27.89 -7.87 25.92
C MET A 66 -26.59 -7.20 25.45
N MET A 67 -25.46 -7.80 25.83
CA MET A 67 -24.16 -7.40 25.30
C MET A 67 -24.10 -7.74 23.81
N PRO A 68 -23.77 -6.77 22.93
CA PRO A 68 -23.75 -7.00 21.49
C PRO A 68 -22.65 -7.99 21.07
N SER A 69 -22.94 -8.76 20.02
CA SER A 69 -21.94 -9.52 19.27
C SER A 69 -21.49 -8.70 18.05
N TYR A 70 -20.19 -8.46 17.92
CA TYR A 70 -19.61 -7.75 16.79
C TYR A 70 -19.23 -8.72 15.65
N THR A 71 -19.38 -8.29 14.40
CA THR A 71 -18.85 -8.99 13.21
C THR A 71 -17.97 -8.05 12.41
N GLY A 72 -16.75 -8.47 12.04
CA GLY A 72 -15.80 -7.66 11.28
C GLY A 72 -14.50 -7.36 12.06
N LEU A 73 -13.69 -6.44 11.52
CA LEU A 73 -12.40 -6.01 12.08
C LEU A 73 -12.50 -4.60 12.68
N ASN A 74 -11.50 -4.21 13.45
CA ASN A 74 -11.40 -2.89 14.06
C ASN A 74 -11.50 -1.77 12.99
N GLY A 75 -12.53 -0.92 13.08
CA GLY A 75 -12.83 0.17 12.14
C GLY A 75 -13.86 -0.18 11.05
N GLU A 76 -14.17 -1.46 10.84
CA GLU A 76 -15.17 -1.93 9.86
C GLU A 76 -16.19 -2.92 10.46
N ALA A 77 -16.21 -3.08 11.79
CA ALA A 77 -17.13 -4.01 12.46
C ALA A 77 -18.57 -3.48 12.56
N SER A 78 -19.54 -4.39 12.65
CA SER A 78 -20.95 -4.04 12.83
C SER A 78 -21.69 -4.92 13.85
N ILE A 79 -22.87 -4.44 14.26
CA ILE A 79 -23.82 -5.12 15.14
C ILE A 79 -25.18 -5.15 14.44
N GLU A 80 -25.67 -6.33 14.07
CA GLU A 80 -26.97 -6.49 13.40
C GLU A 80 -28.13 -5.96 14.27
N LYS A 81 -28.09 -6.22 15.58
CA LYS A 81 -29.13 -5.81 16.52
C LYS A 81 -28.64 -5.79 17.97
N ILE A 82 -29.22 -4.93 18.79
CA ILE A 82 -29.18 -4.99 20.25
C ILE A 82 -30.59 -5.31 20.75
N GLU A 83 -30.72 -6.22 21.70
CA GLU A 83 -32.02 -6.69 22.23
C GLU A 83 -32.07 -6.65 23.76
N LEU A 84 -33.28 -6.81 24.30
CA LEU A 84 -33.48 -7.13 25.71
C LEU A 84 -33.52 -8.66 25.88
N ASP A 85 -32.83 -9.18 26.91
CA ASP A 85 -32.91 -10.57 27.34
C ASP A 85 -34.31 -10.85 27.91
N GLN A 86 -35.21 -11.26 27.02
CA GLN A 86 -36.61 -11.51 27.32
C GLN A 86 -36.76 -12.64 28.35
N THR A 87 -35.91 -13.67 28.29
CA THR A 87 -35.96 -14.84 29.18
C THR A 87 -35.56 -14.49 30.62
N THR A 88 -34.48 -13.73 30.80
CA THR A 88 -34.06 -13.28 32.14
C THR A 88 -35.01 -12.21 32.68
N LEU A 89 -35.60 -11.36 31.82
CA LEU A 89 -36.60 -10.36 32.19
C LEU A 89 -37.93 -11.00 32.64
N GLU A 90 -38.46 -11.95 31.86
CA GLU A 90 -39.65 -12.75 32.17
C GLU A 90 -39.49 -13.46 33.52
N LYS A 91 -38.35 -14.12 33.73
CA LYS A 91 -38.00 -14.76 35.01
C LYS A 91 -37.99 -13.76 36.17
N LYS A 92 -37.47 -12.54 35.99
CA LYS A 92 -37.49 -11.50 37.03
C LYS A 92 -38.91 -11.01 37.33
N VAL A 93 -39.75 -10.89 36.31
CA VAL A 93 -41.17 -10.52 36.47
C VAL A 93 -41.92 -11.58 37.28
N HIS A 94 -41.76 -12.87 36.96
CA HIS A 94 -42.34 -13.95 37.75
C HIS A 94 -41.81 -14.01 39.20
N GLU A 95 -40.54 -13.70 39.46
CA GLU A 95 -40.01 -13.58 40.83
C GLU A 95 -40.70 -12.49 41.66
N ILE A 96 -41.21 -11.44 41.00
CA ILE A 96 -41.83 -10.26 41.62
C ILE A 96 -43.36 -10.36 41.75
N LEU A 97 -44.01 -11.13 40.87
CA LEU A 97 -45.46 -11.31 40.82
C LEU A 97 -45.91 -12.67 41.38
N GLY A 98 -45.23 -13.73 40.94
CA GLY A 98 -45.55 -15.14 41.19
C GLY A 98 -45.38 -15.96 39.91
N GLU A 99 -44.96 -17.22 40.03
CA GLU A 99 -44.82 -18.13 38.87
C GLU A 99 -46.19 -18.43 38.22
N ASP A 100 -47.29 -18.38 38.98
CA ASP A 100 -48.66 -18.55 38.49
C ASP A 100 -49.27 -17.29 37.82
N GLU A 101 -48.64 -16.11 37.92
CA GLU A 101 -49.20 -14.87 37.34
C GLU A 101 -48.77 -14.71 35.86
N TYR A 102 -49.70 -14.94 34.93
CA TYR A 102 -49.45 -14.81 33.49
C TYR A 102 -49.04 -13.38 33.12
N VAL A 103 -47.90 -13.25 32.44
CA VAL A 103 -47.44 -11.99 31.84
C VAL A 103 -47.04 -12.22 30.39
N ASP A 104 -47.46 -11.30 29.52
CA ASP A 104 -47.00 -11.23 28.14
C ASP A 104 -45.68 -10.45 28.06
N ILE A 105 -44.57 -11.18 27.98
CA ILE A 105 -43.22 -10.60 27.85
C ILE A 105 -43.03 -9.87 26.52
N TYR A 106 -43.70 -10.30 25.44
CA TYR A 106 -43.64 -9.64 24.13
C TYR A 106 -44.37 -8.30 24.15
N ASP A 107 -45.52 -8.19 24.83
CA ASP A 107 -46.19 -6.91 25.09
C ASP A 107 -45.32 -5.97 25.93
N LEU A 108 -44.60 -6.47 26.96
CA LEU A 108 -43.65 -5.65 27.72
C LEU A 108 -42.51 -5.12 26.85
N VAL A 109 -41.85 -5.99 26.09
CA VAL A 109 -40.69 -5.64 25.26
C VAL A 109 -41.09 -4.74 24.09
N SER A 110 -42.23 -4.97 23.45
CA SER A 110 -42.72 -4.14 22.33
C SER A 110 -43.05 -2.69 22.72
N ARG A 111 -43.25 -2.41 24.01
CA ARG A 111 -43.48 -1.07 24.56
C ARG A 111 -42.17 -0.31 24.88
N ILE A 112 -41.01 -0.93 24.65
CA ILE A 112 -39.68 -0.35 24.88
C ILE A 112 -38.99 -0.17 23.52
N SER A 113 -38.73 1.07 23.14
CA SER A 113 -38.01 1.41 21.91
C SER A 113 -36.54 1.72 22.21
N LEU A 114 -35.62 0.99 21.58
CA LEU A 114 -34.18 1.22 21.70
C LEU A 114 -33.72 2.26 20.69
N GLY A 115 -32.97 3.27 21.16
CA GLY A 115 -32.25 4.23 20.32
C GLY A 115 -30.74 4.15 20.57
N TYR A 116 -29.95 4.63 19.61
CA TYR A 116 -28.48 4.57 19.66
C TYR A 116 -27.89 5.97 19.47
N ASN A 117 -26.73 6.24 20.07
CA ASN A 117 -25.98 7.50 19.91
C ASN A 117 -25.26 7.63 18.56
N GLN A 118 -24.95 6.51 17.90
CA GLN A 118 -24.21 6.43 16.65
C GLN A 118 -24.73 5.30 15.75
N ASN A 119 -24.17 5.15 14.56
CA ASN A 119 -24.48 4.00 13.70
C ASN A 119 -23.90 2.70 14.29
N LEU A 120 -24.46 1.56 13.91
CA LEU A 120 -23.99 0.24 14.35
C LEU A 120 -23.10 -0.47 13.32
N ASP A 121 -22.58 0.27 12.33
CA ASP A 121 -21.57 -0.17 11.35
C ASP A 121 -20.30 0.67 11.49
N SER A 122 -19.16 0.15 11.00
CA SER A 122 -17.82 0.79 11.06
C SER A 122 -17.32 1.09 12.47
N LEU A 123 -17.61 0.18 13.40
CA LEU A 123 -17.22 0.26 14.81
C LEU A 123 -15.74 -0.09 15.02
N SER A 124 -15.13 0.59 15.99
CA SER A 124 -13.73 0.46 16.40
C SER A 124 -13.61 0.03 17.86
N ASN A 125 -12.49 -0.61 18.23
CA ASN A 125 -12.11 -0.81 19.62
C ASN A 125 -12.05 0.55 20.34
N ASN A 126 -12.64 0.62 21.54
CA ASN A 126 -12.87 1.81 22.39
C ASN A 126 -14.04 2.73 21.99
N ASP A 127 -14.85 2.40 20.98
CA ASP A 127 -16.08 3.15 20.70
C ASP A 127 -17.12 2.97 21.84
N GLU A 128 -17.77 4.05 22.26
CA GLU A 128 -18.84 4.03 23.27
C GLU A 128 -20.24 4.03 22.62
N ILE A 129 -20.93 2.89 22.71
CA ILE A 129 -22.31 2.73 22.24
C ILE A 129 -23.28 2.93 23.41
N THR A 130 -24.02 4.04 23.38
CA THR A 130 -25.10 4.33 24.34
C THR A 130 -26.44 3.91 23.76
N VAL A 131 -27.04 2.88 24.37
CA VAL A 131 -28.37 2.36 24.05
C VAL A 131 -29.40 3.01 24.96
N THR A 132 -30.24 3.88 24.41
CA THR A 132 -31.30 4.59 25.14
C THR A 132 -32.60 3.79 25.13
N LEU A 133 -33.16 3.52 26.31
CA LEU A 133 -34.41 2.77 26.49
C LEU A 133 -35.59 3.74 26.63
N ASN A 134 -36.41 3.85 25.58
CA ASN A 134 -37.54 4.78 25.50
C ASN A 134 -38.87 4.05 25.78
N TYR A 135 -39.52 4.37 26.89
CA TYR A 135 -40.79 3.75 27.31
C TYR A 135 -41.58 4.67 28.28
N ASP A 136 -42.91 4.53 28.32
CA ASP A 136 -43.74 5.21 29.31
C ASP A 136 -43.78 4.41 30.63
N LYS A 137 -43.05 4.91 31.63
CA LYS A 137 -42.98 4.40 33.01
C LYS A 137 -44.36 4.26 33.66
N SER A 138 -45.30 5.15 33.36
CA SER A 138 -46.67 5.12 33.90
C SER A 138 -47.51 4.05 33.21
N ALA A 139 -47.41 3.93 31.88
CA ALA A 139 -48.09 2.88 31.12
C ALA A 139 -47.61 1.48 31.53
N LEU A 140 -46.30 1.26 31.63
CA LEU A 140 -45.75 -0.03 32.07
C LEU A 140 -46.16 -0.38 33.51
N LYS A 141 -46.11 0.57 34.46
CA LYS A 141 -46.58 0.32 35.83
C LYS A 141 -48.07 0.00 35.87
N ASN A 142 -48.88 0.67 35.05
CA ASN A 142 -50.32 0.43 34.98
C ASN A 142 -50.67 -0.92 34.34
N ALA A 143 -49.88 -1.40 33.37
CA ALA A 143 -50.03 -2.73 32.78
C ALA A 143 -49.54 -3.83 33.76
N PHE A 144 -48.24 -3.87 34.02
CA PHE A 144 -47.55 -5.01 34.65
C PHE A 144 -47.42 -4.93 36.18
N LYS A 145 -47.93 -3.87 36.81
CA LYS A 145 -47.88 -3.63 38.28
C LYS A 145 -46.46 -3.59 38.87
N ILE A 146 -45.46 -3.35 38.02
CA ILE A 146 -44.03 -3.26 38.33
C ILE A 146 -43.53 -1.84 38.01
N ASN A 147 -42.64 -1.30 38.83
CA ASN A 147 -41.90 -0.09 38.55
C ASN A 147 -40.72 -0.41 37.64
N PHE A 148 -40.68 0.20 36.46
CA PHE A 148 -39.53 0.07 35.56
C PHE A 148 -38.62 1.32 35.68
N THR A 149 -37.33 1.05 35.89
CA THR A 149 -36.26 2.06 35.94
C THR A 149 -35.22 1.77 34.88
N GLY A 150 -34.24 2.67 34.80
CA GLY A 150 -33.23 2.66 33.75
C GLY A 150 -33.68 3.41 32.51
N THR A 151 -32.73 3.99 31.79
CA THR A 151 -32.92 4.77 30.57
C THR A 151 -31.74 4.66 29.61
N GLU A 152 -30.56 4.25 30.04
CA GLU A 152 -29.36 4.21 29.19
C GLU A 152 -28.40 3.07 29.57
N LYS A 153 -27.91 2.34 28.57
CA LYS A 153 -26.85 1.34 28.73
C LYS A 153 -25.68 1.70 27.84
N VAL A 154 -24.51 1.95 28.42
CA VAL A 154 -23.26 2.16 27.68
C VAL A 154 -22.52 0.84 27.54
N PHE A 155 -22.06 0.54 26.33
CA PHE A 155 -21.10 -0.51 26.01
C PHE A 155 -19.84 0.12 25.43
N VAL A 156 -18.67 -0.38 25.82
CA VAL A 156 -17.40 -0.06 25.16
C VAL A 156 -17.07 -1.20 24.21
N VAL A 157 -16.90 -0.91 22.92
CA VAL A 157 -16.51 -1.90 21.91
C VAL A 157 -15.09 -2.36 22.20
N ALA A 158 -14.89 -3.68 22.30
CA ALA A 158 -13.60 -4.25 22.67
C ALA A 158 -13.45 -5.69 22.14
N GLY A 159 -12.21 -6.08 21.83
CA GLY A 159 -11.89 -7.42 21.35
C GLY A 159 -12.10 -7.63 19.85
N LEU A 160 -12.31 -6.55 19.07
CA LEU A 160 -12.19 -6.62 17.62
C LEU A 160 -10.74 -6.92 17.26
N LEU A 161 -10.53 -7.78 16.26
CA LEU A 161 -9.21 -8.00 15.69
C LEU A 161 -8.81 -6.81 14.81
N ASP A 162 -7.56 -6.38 14.89
CA ASP A 162 -6.98 -5.38 14.01
C ASP A 162 -6.70 -5.94 12.61
N TYR A 163 -6.53 -5.05 11.64
CA TYR A 163 -5.97 -5.42 10.34
C TYR A 163 -4.50 -5.84 10.49
N VAL A 164 -4.04 -6.76 9.65
CA VAL A 164 -2.64 -7.21 9.62
C VAL A 164 -1.86 -6.40 8.58
N ASP A 165 -0.77 -5.77 9.01
CA ASP A 165 0.20 -5.14 8.09
C ASP A 165 0.82 -6.20 7.16
N MET A 166 0.83 -5.92 5.86
CA MET A 166 1.47 -6.77 4.84
C MET A 166 2.15 -5.89 3.79
N ASP A 167 3.33 -6.30 3.32
CA ASP A 167 3.97 -5.63 2.18
C ASP A 167 3.37 -6.15 0.87
N PRO A 168 2.70 -5.31 0.05
CA PRO A 168 2.11 -5.73 -1.21
C PRO A 168 3.13 -5.96 -2.33
N PHE A 169 4.42 -5.72 -2.07
CA PHE A 169 5.53 -5.94 -3.00
C PHE A 169 6.44 -7.11 -2.55
N GLU A 170 6.11 -7.80 -1.46
CA GLU A 170 6.80 -9.05 -1.08
C GLU A 170 6.65 -10.11 -2.20
N ASP A 171 7.76 -10.80 -2.50
CA ASP A 171 7.92 -11.72 -3.63
C ASP A 171 7.54 -11.17 -5.03
N LEU A 172 7.44 -9.84 -5.20
CA LEU A 172 7.18 -9.24 -6.50
C LEU A 172 8.41 -9.28 -7.42
N SER A 173 8.33 -10.12 -8.44
CA SER A 173 9.30 -10.23 -9.54
C SER A 173 8.81 -9.48 -10.79
N ILE A 174 9.72 -8.78 -11.44
CA ILE A 174 9.46 -7.99 -12.65
C ILE A 174 10.10 -8.72 -13.84
N LEU A 175 9.33 -8.99 -14.90
CA LEU A 175 9.84 -9.53 -16.15
C LEU A 175 9.87 -8.43 -17.20
N PHE A 176 11.04 -8.21 -17.79
CA PHE A 176 11.27 -7.26 -18.87
C PHE A 176 11.34 -7.96 -20.23
N GLU A 177 11.11 -7.23 -21.31
CA GLU A 177 11.33 -7.67 -22.69
C GLU A 177 11.97 -6.55 -23.53
N GLY A 178 12.67 -6.95 -24.60
CA GLY A 178 13.42 -6.04 -25.47
C GLY A 178 14.87 -5.83 -25.05
N THR A 179 15.48 -4.80 -25.62
CA THR A 179 16.91 -4.46 -25.49
C THR A 179 17.01 -2.97 -25.19
N ALA A 180 17.59 -2.58 -24.06
CA ALA A 180 17.72 -1.19 -23.63
C ALA A 180 18.47 -0.32 -24.67
N PRO A 181 18.04 0.93 -24.95
CA PRO A 181 16.94 1.69 -24.31
C PRO A 181 15.52 1.36 -24.82
N LEU A 182 15.34 0.30 -25.62
CA LEU A 182 14.05 -0.19 -26.10
C LEU A 182 13.48 -1.34 -25.25
N ALA A 183 13.94 -1.48 -24.00
CA ALA A 183 13.41 -2.44 -23.04
C ALA A 183 12.09 -1.92 -22.44
N LYS A 184 11.21 -2.81 -22.01
CA LYS A 184 9.99 -2.45 -21.27
C LYS A 184 9.54 -3.56 -20.32
N VAL A 185 8.68 -3.22 -19.34
CA VAL A 185 8.01 -4.22 -18.50
C VAL A 185 7.10 -5.08 -19.37
N SER A 186 7.33 -6.40 -19.35
CA SER A 186 6.49 -7.40 -20.01
C SER A 186 5.39 -7.90 -19.06
N LYS A 187 5.76 -8.23 -17.81
CA LYS A 187 4.83 -8.83 -16.84
C LYS A 187 5.31 -8.67 -15.39
N PHE A 188 4.36 -8.48 -14.47
CA PHE A 188 4.54 -8.74 -13.04
C PHE A 188 4.25 -10.20 -12.68
N VAL A 189 5.09 -10.79 -11.83
CA VAL A 189 4.89 -12.10 -11.20
C VAL A 189 5.04 -11.91 -9.70
N SER A 190 4.08 -12.36 -8.91
CA SER A 190 4.23 -12.48 -7.45
C SER A 190 3.59 -13.79 -7.01
N ASP A 191 4.26 -14.50 -6.11
CA ASP A 191 3.71 -15.69 -5.46
C ASP A 191 2.73 -15.33 -4.33
N ASN A 192 2.60 -14.05 -3.97
CA ASN A 192 1.56 -13.56 -3.07
C ASN A 192 0.17 -13.75 -3.72
N PRO A 193 -0.72 -14.60 -3.16
CA PRO A 193 -1.98 -14.96 -3.80
C PRO A 193 -2.97 -13.79 -3.92
N ILE A 194 -2.79 -12.72 -3.15
CA ILE A 194 -3.62 -11.51 -3.24
C ILE A 194 -3.37 -10.79 -4.58
N PHE A 195 -2.11 -10.74 -5.05
CA PHE A 195 -1.69 -9.91 -6.19
C PHE A 195 -1.34 -10.70 -7.45
N SER A 196 -1.82 -11.94 -7.56
CA SER A 196 -1.55 -12.91 -8.63
C SER A 196 -1.77 -12.44 -10.09
N TYR A 197 -2.34 -11.24 -10.30
CA TYR A 197 -2.40 -10.54 -11.59
C TYR A 197 -2.11 -9.06 -11.39
N GLY A 198 -1.20 -8.49 -12.19
CA GLY A 198 -0.69 -7.12 -12.06
C GLY A 198 -1.67 -5.96 -12.32
N LYS A 199 -2.98 -6.17 -12.14
CA LYS A 199 -4.02 -5.12 -12.18
C LYS A 199 -4.02 -4.26 -10.91
N PHE A 200 -3.41 -4.75 -9.83
CA PHE A 200 -3.30 -4.08 -8.55
C PHE A 200 -2.13 -3.08 -8.48
N TYR A 201 -1.36 -2.95 -9.56
CA TYR A 201 -0.19 -2.08 -9.61
C TYR A 201 -0.29 -1.05 -10.74
N ALA A 202 0.09 0.19 -10.44
CA ALA A 202 0.33 1.25 -11.42
C ALA A 202 1.84 1.40 -11.70
N LEU A 203 2.17 1.90 -12.89
CA LEU A 203 3.53 1.93 -13.42
C LEU A 203 4.00 3.36 -13.70
N LYS A 204 5.18 3.71 -13.16
CA LYS A 204 5.90 4.94 -13.49
C LYS A 204 7.36 4.65 -13.84
N VAL A 205 7.89 5.34 -14.85
CA VAL A 205 9.30 5.31 -15.25
C VAL A 205 9.83 6.74 -15.13
N ASN A 206 10.91 6.92 -14.37
CA ASN A 206 11.49 8.23 -14.06
C ASN A 206 10.44 9.26 -13.59
N GLY A 207 9.46 8.81 -12.79
CA GLY A 207 8.40 9.63 -12.20
C GLY A 207 7.24 10.00 -13.13
N LYS A 208 7.16 9.46 -14.35
CA LYS A 208 6.05 9.68 -15.30
C LYS A 208 5.23 8.40 -15.47
N ASP A 209 3.92 8.50 -15.65
CA ASP A 209 3.03 7.36 -15.91
C ASP A 209 3.47 6.61 -17.18
N ALA A 210 3.63 5.29 -17.07
CA ALA A 210 4.55 4.53 -17.91
C ALA A 210 3.99 3.22 -18.50
N ASN A 211 2.68 3.17 -18.77
CA ASN A 211 2.10 2.08 -19.55
C ASN A 211 2.75 2.07 -20.95
N ASP A 212 3.35 0.94 -21.34
CA ASP A 212 4.17 0.77 -22.55
C ASP A 212 5.36 1.74 -22.70
N ALA A 213 5.87 2.32 -21.60
CA ALA A 213 7.11 3.09 -21.63
C ALA A 213 8.32 2.21 -21.95
N LEU A 214 9.24 2.78 -22.71
CA LEU A 214 10.56 2.22 -22.97
C LEU A 214 11.54 2.68 -21.86
N MET A 215 12.55 1.88 -21.59
CA MET A 215 13.50 2.05 -20.50
C MET A 215 14.94 1.78 -20.94
N ASP A 216 15.86 2.59 -20.41
CA ASP A 216 17.31 2.37 -20.49
C ASP A 216 17.91 1.82 -19.18
N ILE A 217 19.14 1.34 -19.27
CA ILE A 217 19.95 0.92 -18.13
C ILE A 217 20.18 2.12 -17.19
N GLY A 218 19.71 1.99 -15.95
CA GLY A 218 19.75 3.06 -14.95
C GLY A 218 18.40 3.77 -14.74
N ASP A 219 17.40 3.54 -15.60
CA ASP A 219 16.06 4.07 -15.40
C ASP A 219 15.40 3.49 -14.15
N VAL A 220 14.66 4.34 -13.43
CA VAL A 220 13.94 3.97 -12.21
C VAL A 220 12.49 3.67 -12.54
N LEU A 221 12.13 2.39 -12.42
CA LEU A 221 10.76 1.92 -12.37
C LEU A 221 10.22 2.12 -10.96
N THR A 222 9.12 2.86 -10.81
CA THR A 222 8.33 2.91 -9.58
C THR A 222 7.02 2.18 -9.81
N ILE A 223 6.72 1.24 -8.91
CA ILE A 223 5.51 0.42 -8.91
C ILE A 223 4.68 0.89 -7.72
N GLU A 224 3.44 1.29 -7.96
CA GLU A 224 2.54 1.84 -6.93
C GLU A 224 1.32 0.92 -6.74
N LEU A 225 0.85 0.72 -5.52
CA LEU A 225 -0.37 -0.05 -5.25
C LEU A 225 -1.61 0.78 -5.65
N SER A 226 -2.48 0.22 -6.48
CA SER A 226 -3.72 0.89 -6.91
C SER A 226 -4.82 0.82 -5.85
N ASP A 227 -5.84 1.68 -5.95
CA ASP A 227 -7.00 1.68 -5.04
C ASP A 227 -7.72 0.32 -4.99
N ASP A 228 -7.83 -0.37 -6.14
CA ASP A 228 -8.34 -1.75 -6.22
C ASP A 228 -7.44 -2.75 -5.48
N GLY A 229 -6.12 -2.52 -5.44
CA GLY A 229 -5.15 -3.28 -4.67
C GLY A 229 -5.32 -3.07 -3.16
N VAL A 230 -5.38 -1.81 -2.71
CA VAL A 230 -5.66 -1.44 -1.31
C VAL A 230 -6.98 -2.08 -0.84
N LYS A 231 -8.01 -2.03 -1.68
CA LYS A 231 -9.30 -2.68 -1.39
C LYS A 231 -9.18 -4.20 -1.31
N ALA A 232 -8.49 -4.84 -2.26
CA ALA A 232 -8.31 -6.29 -2.27
C ALA A 232 -7.54 -6.82 -1.05
N MET A 233 -6.68 -6.00 -0.43
CA MET A 233 -6.08 -6.29 0.88
C MET A 233 -7.10 -6.19 2.02
N LYS A 234 -7.85 -5.08 2.08
CA LYS A 234 -8.88 -4.83 3.12
C LYS A 234 -9.97 -5.90 3.13
N ASP A 235 -10.46 -6.30 1.95
CA ASP A 235 -11.42 -7.39 1.75
C ASP A 235 -10.93 -8.76 2.30
N ARG A 236 -9.65 -8.88 2.67
CA ARG A 236 -8.99 -10.07 3.24
C ARG A 236 -8.44 -9.86 4.66
N GLY A 237 -8.64 -8.68 5.25
CA GLY A 237 -8.14 -8.34 6.59
C GLY A 237 -6.70 -7.82 6.66
N PHE A 238 -6.12 -7.41 5.52
CA PHE A 238 -4.78 -6.83 5.45
C PHE A 238 -4.81 -5.33 5.16
N VAL A 239 -3.75 -4.62 5.55
CA VAL A 239 -3.45 -3.25 5.11
C VAL A 239 -2.03 -3.17 4.54
N PRO A 240 -1.78 -2.32 3.53
CA PRO A 240 -0.45 -2.17 2.95
C PRO A 240 0.51 -1.46 3.90
N SER A 241 1.63 -2.11 4.25
CA SER A 241 2.75 -1.47 4.96
C SER A 241 3.49 -0.46 4.07
N ASN A 242 3.46 -0.68 2.75
CA ASN A 242 4.11 0.14 1.73
C ASN A 242 3.13 0.42 0.58
N MET A 243 3.09 1.66 0.09
CA MET A 243 2.24 2.07 -1.05
C MET A 243 2.97 2.08 -2.40
N SER A 244 4.30 2.06 -2.39
CA SER A 244 5.12 1.93 -3.60
C SER A 244 6.48 1.30 -3.32
N VAL A 245 7.09 0.75 -4.38
CA VAL A 245 8.48 0.28 -4.41
C VAL A 245 9.17 0.79 -5.67
N SER A 246 10.48 0.99 -5.62
CA SER A 246 11.29 1.40 -6.78
C SER A 246 12.38 0.38 -7.10
N TYR A 247 12.62 0.19 -8.39
CA TYR A 247 13.58 -0.74 -8.96
C TYR A 247 14.34 -0.04 -10.11
N THR A 248 15.67 -0.22 -10.17
CA THR A 248 16.51 0.36 -11.22
C THR A 248 16.85 -0.72 -12.24
N LEU A 249 16.53 -0.48 -13.52
CA LEU A 249 16.86 -1.43 -14.59
C LEU A 249 18.38 -1.54 -14.80
N SER A 250 18.90 -2.76 -14.92
CA SER A 250 20.34 -3.01 -14.96
C SER A 250 20.75 -4.01 -16.06
N LYS A 251 22.07 -4.09 -16.32
CA LYS A 251 22.67 -4.95 -17.37
C LYS A 251 22.57 -6.47 -17.08
N THR A 252 21.88 -6.87 -16.01
CA THR A 252 21.54 -8.28 -15.72
C THR A 252 20.15 -8.69 -16.17
N ASP A 253 19.29 -7.71 -16.50
CA ASP A 253 17.84 -7.90 -16.58
C ASP A 253 17.35 -7.89 -18.04
N VAL A 254 18.05 -7.17 -18.91
CA VAL A 254 17.83 -7.09 -20.37
C VAL A 254 19.15 -6.98 -21.13
N ASN A 255 19.11 -7.31 -22.43
CA ASN A 255 20.16 -6.93 -23.36
C ASN A 255 20.23 -5.39 -23.46
N TRP A 256 21.36 -4.86 -23.93
CA TRP A 256 21.50 -3.42 -24.19
C TRP A 256 22.33 -3.13 -25.45
N TYR A 257 21.94 -2.11 -26.21
CA TYR A 257 22.70 -1.58 -27.36
C TYR A 257 23.86 -0.71 -26.86
N LEU A 258 24.96 -0.63 -27.63
CA LEU A 258 26.05 0.32 -27.35
C LEU A 258 25.53 1.77 -27.25
N THR A 259 25.81 2.46 -26.15
CA THR A 259 25.48 3.88 -25.95
C THR A 259 26.69 4.81 -26.12
N SER A 260 27.90 4.24 -26.15
CA SER A 260 29.13 4.90 -26.60
C SER A 260 30.07 3.91 -27.29
N ALA A 261 31.09 4.38 -28.01
CA ALA A 261 32.09 3.49 -28.59
C ALA A 261 32.96 2.81 -27.50
N SER A 262 33.08 3.42 -26.32
CA SER A 262 33.83 2.85 -25.18
C SER A 262 33.24 1.54 -24.63
N GLU A 263 32.00 1.20 -25.00
CA GLU A 263 31.35 -0.06 -24.62
C GLU A 263 31.58 -1.22 -25.60
N LEU A 264 32.23 -0.97 -26.75
CA LEU A 264 32.59 -2.01 -27.73
C LEU A 264 33.80 -2.80 -27.23
N GLN A 265 33.67 -4.12 -27.11
CA GLN A 265 34.76 -4.98 -26.65
C GLN A 265 35.83 -5.14 -27.75
N GLU A 266 37.10 -4.96 -27.41
CA GLU A 266 38.26 -5.10 -28.33
C GLU A 266 38.23 -6.42 -29.11
N ALA A 267 37.97 -7.55 -28.44
CA ALA A 267 37.86 -8.86 -29.08
C ALA A 267 36.69 -8.96 -30.09
N THR A 268 35.57 -8.27 -29.83
CA THR A 268 34.45 -8.14 -30.79
C THR A 268 34.84 -7.23 -31.95
N PHE A 269 35.57 -6.14 -31.69
CA PHE A 269 36.01 -5.21 -32.72
C PHE A 269 36.99 -5.85 -33.70
N GLU A 270 38.00 -6.59 -33.23
CA GLU A 270 38.92 -7.34 -34.12
C GLU A 270 38.19 -8.41 -34.94
N LYS A 271 37.23 -9.12 -34.33
CA LYS A 271 36.37 -10.10 -35.01
C LYS A 271 35.53 -9.45 -36.13
N LEU A 272 35.00 -8.25 -35.89
CA LEU A 272 34.27 -7.47 -36.89
C LEU A 272 35.19 -6.90 -37.98
N LYS A 273 36.39 -6.41 -37.63
CA LYS A 273 37.40 -5.94 -38.60
C LYS A 273 37.86 -7.04 -39.55
N ALA A 274 38.04 -8.27 -39.07
CA ALA A 274 38.30 -9.43 -39.92
C ALA A 274 37.12 -9.72 -40.87
N GLN A 275 35.89 -9.82 -40.33
CA GLN A 275 34.70 -10.14 -41.14
C GLN A 275 34.36 -9.08 -42.20
N GLY A 276 34.57 -7.79 -41.91
CA GLY A 276 34.36 -6.74 -42.89
C GLY A 276 35.39 -6.78 -44.02
N LYS A 277 36.66 -7.10 -43.71
CA LYS A 277 37.72 -7.29 -44.71
C LYS A 277 37.38 -8.47 -45.63
N ASP A 278 36.94 -9.60 -45.07
CA ASP A 278 36.55 -10.79 -45.82
C ASP A 278 35.37 -10.52 -46.78
N GLU A 279 34.34 -9.76 -46.37
CA GLU A 279 33.22 -9.41 -47.26
C GLU A 279 33.61 -8.37 -48.33
N CYS A 280 34.50 -7.42 -48.04
CA CYS A 280 35.08 -6.55 -49.06
C CYS A 280 35.83 -7.37 -50.14
N ILE A 281 36.69 -8.31 -49.74
CA ILE A 281 37.37 -9.25 -50.65
C ILE A 281 36.35 -10.06 -51.46
N ALA A 282 35.30 -10.58 -50.80
CA ALA A 282 34.23 -11.30 -51.49
C ALA A 282 33.49 -10.42 -52.51
N ASN A 283 33.26 -9.14 -52.22
CA ASN A 283 32.62 -8.19 -53.16
C ASN A 283 33.53 -7.78 -54.32
N PHE A 284 34.84 -7.71 -54.14
CA PHE A 284 35.79 -7.58 -55.23
C PHE A 284 35.79 -8.83 -56.12
N ALA A 285 35.86 -10.03 -55.52
CA ALA A 285 35.83 -11.30 -56.25
C ALA A 285 34.54 -11.51 -57.06
N LYS A 286 33.37 -11.09 -56.54
CA LYS A 286 32.07 -11.07 -57.26
C LYS A 286 32.11 -10.23 -58.55
N LYS A 287 33.07 -9.30 -58.68
CA LYS A 287 33.31 -8.44 -59.86
C LYS A 287 34.51 -8.87 -60.72
N ASN A 288 35.18 -9.98 -60.39
CA ASN A 288 36.49 -10.39 -60.92
C ASN A 288 37.64 -9.42 -60.61
N LEU A 289 37.52 -8.65 -59.53
CA LEU A 289 38.56 -7.74 -59.03
C LEU A 289 39.35 -8.44 -57.91
N ASN A 290 40.65 -8.21 -57.84
CA ASN A 290 41.55 -8.81 -56.84
C ASN A 290 42.29 -7.69 -56.10
N TYR A 291 41.56 -6.95 -55.29
CA TYR A 291 42.08 -5.88 -54.45
C TYR A 291 42.16 -6.35 -52.99
N GLU A 292 43.16 -5.86 -52.26
CA GLU A 292 43.40 -6.19 -50.85
C GLU A 292 42.98 -5.00 -49.98
N PRO A 293 41.88 -5.07 -49.20
CA PRO A 293 41.40 -3.95 -48.41
C PRO A 293 42.18 -3.81 -47.10
N GLU A 294 42.76 -2.64 -46.86
CA GLU A 294 43.38 -2.24 -45.59
C GLU A 294 42.37 -1.48 -44.73
N TYR A 295 42.32 -1.78 -43.43
CA TYR A 295 41.45 -1.06 -42.50
C TYR A 295 42.02 0.33 -42.17
N VAL A 296 41.14 1.34 -42.13
CA VAL A 296 41.51 2.76 -41.93
C VAL A 296 41.05 3.30 -40.58
N LYS A 297 39.76 3.10 -40.26
CA LYS A 297 39.06 3.63 -39.08
C LYS A 297 37.67 3.00 -38.97
N ALA A 298 36.97 3.26 -37.87
CA ALA A 298 35.54 2.99 -37.77
C ALA A 298 34.76 4.13 -37.12
N TYR A 299 33.45 4.14 -37.38
CA TYR A 299 32.49 5.04 -36.76
C TYR A 299 31.43 4.23 -36.02
N VAL A 300 31.22 4.52 -34.74
CA VAL A 300 30.06 4.06 -33.98
C VAL A 300 29.00 5.16 -34.07
N LEU A 301 27.84 4.86 -34.65
CA LEU A 301 26.70 5.78 -34.73
C LEU A 301 25.68 5.39 -33.65
N ILE A 302 25.30 6.33 -32.80
CA ILE A 302 24.40 6.12 -31.66
C ILE A 302 23.13 6.97 -31.91
N PRO A 303 21.91 6.40 -31.85
CA PRO A 303 20.69 7.19 -31.95
C PRO A 303 20.60 8.23 -30.85
N LYS A 304 20.06 9.41 -31.17
CA LYS A 304 19.70 10.41 -30.15
C LYS A 304 18.50 9.94 -29.33
N ASP A 305 18.33 10.51 -28.15
CA ASP A 305 17.31 10.18 -27.16
C ASP A 305 15.89 10.06 -27.76
N ASP A 306 15.51 10.97 -28.68
CA ASP A 306 14.18 11.01 -29.32
C ASP A 306 14.04 10.08 -30.55
N LYS A 307 15.10 9.33 -30.89
CA LYS A 307 15.25 8.62 -32.18
C LYS A 307 15.29 7.11 -32.05
N TRP A 308 15.57 6.58 -30.86
CA TRP A 308 15.64 5.14 -30.61
C TRP A 308 14.36 4.42 -31.04
N GLY A 309 14.50 3.34 -31.80
CA GLY A 309 13.39 2.51 -32.24
C GLY A 309 13.81 1.32 -33.09
N ARG A 310 12.88 0.45 -33.49
CA ARG A 310 13.18 -0.80 -34.22
C ARG A 310 13.98 -0.65 -35.53
N ASN A 311 14.02 0.55 -36.12
CA ASN A 311 14.76 0.85 -37.35
C ASN A 311 15.90 1.87 -37.10
N CYS A 312 16.19 2.19 -35.84
CA CYS A 312 17.10 3.25 -35.40
C CYS A 312 17.74 2.82 -34.07
N VAL A 313 18.84 2.08 -34.20
CA VAL A 313 19.63 1.46 -33.12
C VAL A 313 21.11 1.72 -33.39
N SER A 314 22.00 1.39 -32.45
CA SER A 314 23.42 1.65 -32.65
C SER A 314 24.03 0.83 -33.79
N HIS A 315 24.89 1.49 -34.57
CA HIS A 315 25.53 0.95 -35.76
C HIS A 315 27.05 1.07 -35.68
N LEU A 316 27.77 0.16 -36.34
CA LEU A 316 29.20 0.26 -36.60
C LEU A 316 29.44 0.31 -38.11
N VAL A 317 30.16 1.34 -38.56
CA VAL A 317 30.65 1.46 -39.94
C VAL A 317 32.16 1.29 -39.92
N LEU A 318 32.65 0.22 -40.53
CA LEU A 318 34.08 -0.03 -40.72
C LEU A 318 34.51 0.55 -42.07
N VAL A 319 35.59 1.35 -42.10
CA VAL A 319 36.13 1.95 -43.32
C VAL A 319 37.43 1.24 -43.71
N TYR A 320 37.51 0.86 -44.99
CA TYR A 320 38.68 0.27 -45.60
C TYR A 320 39.12 1.09 -46.81
N LYS A 321 40.42 1.06 -47.12
CA LYS A 321 41.01 1.59 -48.35
C LYS A 321 41.56 0.45 -49.18
N TYR A 322 41.67 0.64 -50.49
CA TYR A 322 42.39 -0.29 -51.38
C TYR A 322 42.89 0.47 -52.62
N GLU A 323 43.90 -0.08 -53.29
CA GLU A 323 44.47 0.51 -54.50
C GLU A 323 43.78 -0.03 -55.77
N VAL A 324 43.37 0.89 -56.65
CA VAL A 324 42.94 0.61 -58.02
C VAL A 324 44.13 0.84 -58.96
N PRO A 325 44.58 -0.16 -59.73
CA PRO A 325 45.56 0.02 -60.79
C PRO A 325 45.05 1.04 -61.82
N ALA A 326 45.92 1.95 -62.26
CA ALA A 326 45.52 2.99 -63.21
C ALA A 326 45.06 2.39 -64.56
N GLU A 327 43.98 2.94 -65.11
CA GLU A 327 43.44 2.51 -66.41
C GLU A 327 44.32 3.06 -67.55
N THR A 328 45.03 2.17 -68.24
CA THR A 328 45.79 2.50 -69.46
C THR A 328 44.86 2.45 -70.68
N ASP A 329 44.13 3.54 -70.90
CA ASP A 329 42.99 3.58 -71.83
C ASP A 329 43.36 3.53 -73.34
N GLU A 330 44.64 3.77 -73.69
CA GLU A 330 45.14 3.61 -75.07
C GLU A 330 46.43 2.77 -75.14
N PRO A 331 46.62 1.97 -76.20
CA PRO A 331 47.91 1.33 -76.47
C PRO A 331 48.92 2.38 -76.92
N ALA A 332 49.99 2.58 -76.16
CA ALA A 332 51.00 3.59 -76.42
C ALA A 332 51.59 3.48 -77.85
N GLU A 333 51.37 4.49 -78.70
CA GLU A 333 51.89 4.50 -80.08
C GLU A 333 53.41 4.74 -80.18
N THR A 334 54.07 5.23 -79.11
CA THR A 334 55.54 5.38 -79.04
C THR A 334 56.10 5.18 -77.63
N ASP A 335 57.27 4.54 -77.52
CA ASP A 335 57.92 4.11 -76.27
C ASP A 335 58.40 5.23 -75.30
N GLU A 336 58.27 6.53 -75.64
CA GLU A 336 58.93 7.63 -74.90
C GLU A 336 58.01 8.52 -74.02
N GLU A 337 56.69 8.32 -74.00
CA GLU A 337 55.79 9.12 -73.13
C GLU A 337 54.67 8.30 -72.46
N ALA A 338 55.04 7.12 -71.95
CA ALA A 338 54.25 6.43 -70.93
C ALA A 338 54.37 7.20 -69.60
N ALA A 339 53.45 8.13 -69.35
CA ALA A 339 53.34 8.77 -68.04
C ALA A 339 53.01 7.70 -66.98
N GLU A 340 53.81 7.63 -65.91
CA GLU A 340 53.53 6.76 -64.77
C GLU A 340 52.29 7.29 -64.03
N THR A 341 51.12 6.77 -64.39
CA THR A 341 49.86 7.00 -63.69
C THR A 341 49.85 6.17 -62.41
N GLU A 342 50.14 6.85 -61.30
CA GLU A 342 50.06 6.27 -59.95
C GLU A 342 48.69 5.63 -59.68
N PRO A 343 48.61 4.52 -58.92
CA PRO A 343 47.34 3.87 -58.60
C PRO A 343 46.44 4.79 -57.76
N ALA A 344 45.13 4.69 -57.98
CA ALA A 344 44.15 5.47 -57.24
C ALA A 344 43.77 4.76 -55.93
N GLU A 345 43.94 5.43 -54.79
CA GLU A 345 43.40 4.95 -53.51
C GLU A 345 41.88 5.19 -53.47
N VAL A 346 41.10 4.13 -53.27
CA VAL A 346 39.63 4.18 -53.20
C VAL A 346 39.14 3.62 -51.87
N LEU A 347 38.11 4.25 -51.31
CA LEU A 347 37.52 3.82 -50.04
C LEU A 347 36.31 2.92 -50.25
N THR A 348 36.14 1.98 -49.33
CA THR A 348 34.95 1.13 -49.20
C THR A 348 34.61 0.89 -47.73
N GLU A 349 33.46 0.26 -47.47
CA GLU A 349 32.92 0.09 -46.13
C GLU A 349 32.24 -1.27 -45.90
N THR A 350 32.05 -1.61 -44.64
CA THR A 350 31.09 -2.64 -44.18
C THR A 350 30.32 -2.12 -42.97
N ARG A 351 29.02 -2.44 -42.90
CA ARG A 351 28.09 -1.97 -41.87
C ARG A 351 27.52 -3.11 -41.02
N TYR A 352 27.47 -2.88 -39.71
CA TYR A 352 26.81 -3.75 -38.74
C TYR A 352 25.74 -2.94 -37.98
N ILE A 353 24.60 -3.59 -37.71
CA ILE A 353 23.45 -3.04 -37.01
C ILE A 353 23.20 -3.84 -35.73
N ALA A 354 22.60 -3.20 -34.72
CA ALA A 354 22.17 -3.86 -33.49
C ALA A 354 23.34 -4.61 -32.83
N ILE A 355 24.43 -3.89 -32.53
CA ILE A 355 25.46 -4.43 -31.63
C ILE A 355 24.88 -4.41 -30.22
N GLU A 356 24.49 -5.60 -29.76
CA GLU A 356 23.88 -5.87 -28.47
C GLU A 356 24.87 -6.60 -27.56
N THR A 357 24.92 -6.17 -26.31
CA THR A 357 25.53 -6.98 -25.25
C THR A 357 24.43 -7.78 -24.54
N PRO A 358 24.53 -9.13 -24.48
CA PRO A 358 23.55 -9.95 -23.77
C PRO A 358 23.44 -9.62 -22.27
N ALA A 359 22.24 -9.79 -21.72
CA ALA A 359 22.00 -9.69 -20.28
C ALA A 359 22.91 -10.65 -19.48
N VAL A 360 23.55 -10.16 -18.42
CA VAL A 360 24.35 -11.01 -17.51
C VAL A 360 23.41 -11.74 -16.56
N VAL A 361 22.93 -12.92 -16.95
CA VAL A 361 22.09 -13.77 -16.11
C VAL A 361 22.90 -14.24 -14.89
N ASN A 362 22.69 -13.59 -13.74
CA ASN A 362 23.31 -13.92 -12.46
C ASN A 362 22.75 -15.24 -11.87
N LEU A 363 23.07 -16.36 -12.51
CA LEU A 363 22.95 -17.69 -11.90
C LEU A 363 23.83 -17.72 -10.64
N LYS A 364 23.22 -17.97 -9.48
CA LYS A 364 23.92 -18.12 -8.19
C LYS A 364 24.86 -19.34 -8.22
N LEU A 365 26.08 -19.11 -8.69
CA LEU A 365 27.20 -20.05 -8.62
C LEU A 365 28.30 -19.42 -7.80
N ALA A 366 28.54 -19.97 -6.60
CA ALA A 366 29.80 -19.75 -5.91
C ALA A 366 30.94 -20.28 -6.79
N ASP A 367 32.05 -19.56 -6.80
CA ASP A 367 33.32 -19.96 -7.43
C ASP A 367 33.30 -20.16 -8.97
N ALA A 368 32.32 -19.57 -9.67
CA ALA A 368 32.37 -19.39 -11.13
C ALA A 368 32.99 -18.03 -11.50
N GLU A 369 33.96 -18.01 -12.43
CA GLU A 369 34.49 -16.77 -12.99
C GLU A 369 33.38 -15.97 -13.69
N GLN A 370 33.21 -14.69 -13.31
CA GLN A 370 32.34 -13.77 -14.04
C GLN A 370 32.96 -13.45 -15.42
N LYS A 371 32.60 -14.25 -16.42
CA LYS A 371 32.94 -13.97 -17.81
C LYS A 371 32.08 -12.83 -18.32
N THR A 372 32.71 -11.81 -18.89
CA THR A 372 32.06 -10.77 -19.68
C THR A 372 31.21 -11.43 -20.78
N PRO A 373 29.94 -11.04 -20.98
CA PRO A 373 29.11 -11.60 -22.05
C PRO A 373 29.69 -11.23 -23.43
N GLU A 374 29.79 -12.20 -24.33
CA GLU A 374 30.22 -11.97 -25.72
C GLU A 374 29.15 -11.15 -26.46
N GLN A 375 29.56 -10.06 -27.11
CA GLN A 375 28.65 -9.18 -27.85
C GLN A 375 28.14 -9.84 -29.14
N THR A 376 26.85 -9.65 -29.39
CA THR A 376 26.11 -10.14 -30.56
C THR A 376 25.79 -8.99 -31.50
N TYR A 377 25.65 -9.26 -32.80
CA TYR A 377 25.43 -8.23 -33.83
C TYR A 377 24.64 -8.78 -35.01
N THR A 378 23.90 -7.90 -35.70
CA THR A 378 23.19 -8.22 -36.94
C THR A 378 23.94 -7.60 -38.13
N PRO A 379 24.48 -8.38 -39.07
CA PRO A 379 25.10 -7.83 -40.27
C PRO A 379 24.06 -7.15 -41.19
N ASP A 380 24.30 -5.89 -41.57
CA ASP A 380 23.52 -5.18 -42.59
C ASP A 380 24.35 -5.08 -43.87
N PHE A 381 24.47 -6.21 -44.58
CA PHE A 381 25.14 -6.27 -45.87
C PHE A 381 24.28 -5.68 -46.99
N SER A 382 23.97 -4.38 -46.87
CA SER A 382 23.32 -3.57 -47.92
C SER A 382 24.23 -3.34 -49.14
N GLY A 383 25.54 -3.56 -48.99
CA GLY A 383 26.54 -3.65 -50.05
C GLY A 383 27.85 -2.94 -49.68
N SER A 384 28.95 -3.31 -50.33
CA SER A 384 30.17 -2.48 -50.29
C SER A 384 29.99 -1.29 -51.23
N TYR A 385 29.97 -0.08 -50.67
CA TYR A 385 29.94 1.19 -51.41
C TYR A 385 31.37 1.64 -51.76
N TYR A 386 31.48 2.62 -52.66
CA TYR A 386 32.73 3.09 -53.23
C TYR A 386 32.76 4.62 -53.16
N TYR A 387 33.87 5.18 -52.71
CA TYR A 387 34.06 6.61 -52.56
C TYR A 387 35.45 7.02 -53.05
N ASP A 388 35.47 8.04 -53.90
CA ASP A 388 36.68 8.56 -54.54
C ASP A 388 37.54 9.40 -53.57
N ASP A 389 36.96 9.82 -52.44
CA ASP A 389 37.63 10.56 -51.37
C ASP A 389 37.00 10.34 -49.97
N PRO A 390 37.72 10.67 -48.87
CA PRO A 390 37.21 10.50 -47.49
C PRO A 390 36.05 11.43 -47.11
N ASP A 391 35.97 12.63 -47.67
CA ASP A 391 34.90 13.60 -47.37
C ASP A 391 33.57 13.16 -48.00
N ALA A 392 33.60 12.50 -49.16
CA ALA A 392 32.44 11.88 -49.80
C ALA A 392 31.86 10.74 -48.93
N LEU A 393 32.72 9.84 -48.42
CA LEU A 393 32.31 8.78 -47.48
C LEU A 393 31.73 9.39 -46.19
N TYR A 394 32.47 10.30 -45.57
CA TYR A 394 32.05 10.98 -44.33
C TYR A 394 30.73 11.74 -44.53
N THR A 395 30.52 12.36 -45.69
CA THR A 395 29.26 13.04 -46.04
C THR A 395 28.11 12.04 -46.19
N ASP A 396 28.32 10.96 -46.95
CA ASP A 396 27.27 9.98 -47.25
C ASP A 396 26.88 9.10 -46.05
N ARG A 397 27.81 8.83 -45.13
CA ARG A 397 27.60 7.93 -43.98
C ARG A 397 27.46 8.61 -42.65
N ILE A 398 28.16 9.72 -42.41
CA ILE A 398 28.08 10.44 -41.14
C ILE A 398 27.16 11.65 -41.29
N GLN A 399 27.48 12.61 -42.17
CA GLN A 399 26.70 13.86 -42.28
C GLN A 399 25.23 13.64 -42.64
N LYS A 400 24.89 12.69 -43.52
CA LYS A 400 23.49 12.37 -43.82
C LYS A 400 22.71 11.80 -42.62
N ASN A 401 23.40 11.18 -41.66
CA ASN A 401 22.80 10.56 -40.48
C ASN A 401 22.80 11.46 -39.22
N VAL A 402 23.54 12.58 -39.18
CA VAL A 402 23.56 13.47 -38.00
C VAL A 402 22.22 14.14 -37.66
N ALA A 403 21.18 13.95 -38.49
CA ALA A 403 19.81 14.30 -38.13
C ALA A 403 19.31 13.44 -36.95
N ASP A 404 19.56 12.13 -36.99
CA ASP A 404 19.00 11.14 -36.06
C ASP A 404 20.06 10.51 -35.13
N TYR A 405 21.35 10.61 -35.49
CA TYR A 405 22.46 9.99 -34.75
C TYR A 405 23.45 11.03 -34.21
N THR A 406 24.14 10.68 -33.12
CA THR A 406 25.50 11.14 -32.82
C THR A 406 26.51 10.11 -33.36
N TYR A 407 27.81 10.43 -33.35
CA TYR A 407 28.83 9.47 -33.75
C TYR A 407 30.13 9.66 -32.95
N GLU A 408 30.87 8.56 -32.80
CA GLU A 408 32.22 8.50 -32.26
C GLU A 408 33.15 7.85 -33.29
N GLU A 409 34.34 8.42 -33.53
CA GLU A 409 35.38 7.84 -34.38
C GLU A 409 36.34 7.01 -33.51
N ILE A 410 36.66 5.79 -33.97
CA ILE A 410 37.64 4.89 -33.35
C ILE A 410 38.66 4.40 -34.40
N GLN A 411 39.83 4.00 -33.92
CA GLN A 411 40.94 3.43 -34.71
C GLN A 411 41.18 2.00 -34.25
#